data_AF-A0A9P3ZAQ7-F1
#
_entry.id   AF-A0A9P3ZAQ7-F1
#
_cell.length_a   1.000
_cell.length_b   1.000
_cell.length_c   1.000
_cell.angle_alpha   90.00
_cell.angle_beta   90.00
_cell.angle_gamma   90.00
#
_symmetry.space_group_name_H-M   'P 1'
#
loop_
_entity.id
_entity.type
_entity.pdbx_description
1 polymer ?
#
loop_
_entity_poly.entity_id
_entity_poly.type
_entity_poly.pdbx_seq_one_letter_code
_entity_poly.pdbx_strand_id
1 'polypeptide(L)'
;MQALTYQNDSDITQGVMINRAQTTDGPNHEDIRDAVRSWAGADGQDVVSALIIEEYRAQGGDEIAFPDDLSRQRQKLFRFLDNHFNSERYRENVRQMTPAILAVLPLEFRNRLLPEDNVMARLARLEKETSEAKIAVAMNAPRHQKLKELSEGIVEMFRVDPGLTGPLMEMVQMMLGAI
;
A
#
# COMPACT_ATOMS: atom_id res chain seq x y z
N MET A 1 50.90 -2.77 -44.83
CA MET A 1 49.52 -3.22 -44.48
C MET A 1 49.59 -3.91 -43.12
N GLN A 2 49.10 -3.27 -42.07
CA GLN A 2 48.88 -3.87 -40.75
C GLN A 2 47.45 -3.50 -40.35
N ALA A 3 46.61 -4.52 -40.18
CA ALA A 3 45.23 -4.37 -39.75
C ALA A 3 45.18 -4.35 -38.22
N LEU A 4 44.57 -3.30 -37.66
CA LEU A 4 44.25 -3.23 -36.24
C LEU A 4 43.01 -4.10 -35.98
N THR A 5 43.20 -5.22 -35.29
CA THR A 5 42.12 -6.07 -34.80
C THR A 5 41.51 -5.44 -33.55
N TYR A 6 40.29 -4.91 -33.65
CA TYR A 6 39.50 -4.55 -32.47
C TYR A 6 38.93 -5.82 -31.86
N GLN A 7 39.44 -6.22 -30.70
CA GLN A 7 38.81 -7.25 -29.87
C GLN A 7 37.58 -6.63 -29.19
N ASN A 8 36.40 -7.16 -29.54
CA ASN A 8 35.15 -6.77 -28.92
C ASN A 8 34.99 -7.61 -27.65
N ASP A 9 35.38 -7.04 -26.52
CA ASP A 9 35.23 -7.69 -25.21
C ASP A 9 33.79 -7.50 -24.74
N SER A 10 32.92 -8.42 -25.15
CA SER A 10 31.50 -8.45 -24.76
C SER A 10 31.21 -9.62 -23.82
N ASP A 11 32.12 -9.94 -22.90
CA ASP A 11 31.80 -10.84 -21.79
C ASP A 11 31.24 -10.03 -20.62
N ILE A 12 30.01 -9.57 -20.78
CA ILE A 12 29.16 -9.22 -19.64
C ILE A 12 28.79 -10.54 -18.98
N THR A 13 29.58 -10.93 -17.99
CA THR A 13 29.24 -11.97 -17.03
C THR A 13 27.85 -11.65 -16.50
N GLN A 14 26.86 -12.48 -16.86
CA GLN A 14 25.51 -12.40 -16.32
C GLN A 14 25.58 -12.73 -14.82
N GLY A 15 25.91 -11.71 -14.01
CA GLY A 15 25.69 -11.76 -12.58
C GLY A 15 24.21 -12.07 -12.37
N VAL A 16 23.95 -13.14 -11.63
CA VAL A 16 22.60 -13.57 -11.25
C VAL A 16 21.84 -12.34 -10.77
N MET A 17 20.89 -11.88 -11.58
CA MET A 17 19.98 -10.81 -11.17
C MET A 17 19.13 -11.41 -10.06
N ILE A 18 19.51 -11.16 -8.81
CA ILE A 18 18.64 -11.41 -7.67
C ILE A 18 17.49 -10.43 -7.86
N ASN A 19 16.39 -10.93 -8.39
CA ASN A 19 15.14 -10.21 -8.55
C ASN A 19 14.59 -9.92 -7.14
N ARG A 20 15.13 -8.86 -6.51
CA ARG A 20 14.80 -8.45 -5.13
C ARG A 20 13.48 -7.69 -5.05
N ALA A 21 12.82 -7.51 -6.18
CA ALA A 21 11.43 -7.07 -6.30
C ALA A 21 10.53 -8.29 -6.51
N GLN A 22 10.57 -9.25 -5.59
CA GLN A 22 9.38 -10.08 -5.41
C GLN A 22 8.33 -9.15 -4.82
N THR A 23 7.40 -8.68 -5.66
CA THR A 23 6.12 -8.17 -5.20
C THR A 23 5.48 -9.30 -4.40
N THR A 24 5.62 -9.27 -3.08
CA THR A 24 4.86 -10.16 -2.19
C THR A 24 3.40 -9.86 -2.44
N ASP A 25 2.65 -10.87 -2.86
CA ASP A 25 1.28 -10.79 -3.37
C ASP A 25 0.24 -10.57 -2.23
N GLY A 26 0.50 -9.60 -1.35
CA GLY A 26 -0.32 -9.29 -0.19
C GLY A 26 0.29 -8.22 0.73
N PRO A 27 -0.48 -7.72 1.72
CA PRO A 27 0.01 -6.73 2.68
C PRO A 27 1.24 -7.23 3.42
N ASN A 28 2.19 -6.35 3.72
CA ASN A 28 3.37 -6.78 4.46
C ASN A 28 3.00 -7.05 5.94
N HIS A 29 3.90 -7.74 6.67
CA HIS A 29 3.68 -8.08 8.08
C HIS A 29 3.35 -6.88 8.97
N GLU A 30 4.03 -5.75 8.73
CA GLU A 30 3.89 -4.52 9.52
C GLU A 30 2.53 -3.88 9.26
N ASP A 31 2.06 -3.85 8.00
CA ASP A 31 0.73 -3.35 7.64
C ASP A 31 -0.37 -4.15 8.36
N ILE A 32 -0.25 -5.48 8.37
CA ILE A 32 -1.19 -6.37 9.08
C ILE A 32 -1.14 -6.11 10.59
N ARG A 33 0.06 -6.03 11.18
CA ARG A 33 0.23 -5.70 12.60
C ARG A 33 -0.46 -4.38 12.94
N ASP A 34 -0.21 -3.33 12.15
CA ASP A 34 -0.67 -1.99 12.44
C ASP A 34 -2.20 -1.85 12.25
N ALA A 35 -2.76 -2.53 11.25
CA ALA A 35 -4.21 -2.65 11.07
C ALA A 35 -4.88 -3.35 12.27
N VAL A 36 -4.37 -4.52 12.69
CA VAL A 36 -4.92 -5.26 13.83
C VAL A 36 -4.72 -4.50 15.14
N ARG A 37 -3.59 -3.82 15.32
CA ARG A 37 -3.31 -2.97 16.50
C ARG A 37 -4.28 -1.79 16.59
N SER A 38 -4.56 -1.13 15.47
CA SER A 38 -5.56 -0.05 15.46
C SER A 38 -6.95 -0.57 15.78
N TRP A 39 -7.34 -1.71 15.20
CA TRP A 39 -8.63 -2.31 15.46
C TRP A 39 -8.77 -2.69 16.94
N ALA A 40 -7.75 -3.33 17.51
CA ALA A 40 -7.71 -3.69 18.92
C ALA A 40 -7.67 -2.49 19.88
N GLY A 41 -7.21 -1.33 19.40
CA GLY A 41 -7.27 -0.08 20.15
C GLY A 41 -8.70 0.48 20.29
N ALA A 42 -9.57 0.19 19.32
CA ALA A 42 -10.97 0.59 19.33
C ALA A 42 -11.86 -0.44 20.06
N ASP A 43 -11.73 -1.72 19.70
CA ASP A 43 -12.68 -2.77 20.12
C ASP A 43 -12.15 -3.67 21.24
N GLY A 44 -10.87 -3.52 21.60
CA GLY A 44 -10.20 -4.31 22.63
C GLY A 44 -9.54 -5.58 22.09
N GLN A 45 -8.37 -5.92 22.64
CA GLN A 45 -7.56 -7.04 22.17
C GLN A 45 -8.23 -8.41 22.29
N ASP A 46 -9.06 -8.63 23.32
CA ASP A 46 -9.75 -9.92 23.52
C ASP A 46 -10.80 -10.18 22.44
N VAL A 47 -11.60 -9.16 22.11
CA VAL A 47 -12.63 -9.23 21.06
C VAL A 47 -11.98 -9.50 19.71
N VAL A 48 -10.99 -8.68 19.35
CA VAL A 48 -10.27 -8.80 18.08
C VAL A 48 -9.58 -10.15 17.94
N SER A 49 -8.94 -10.64 19.00
CA SER A 49 -8.27 -11.95 18.98
C SER A 49 -9.25 -13.09 18.78
N ALA A 50 -10.40 -13.05 19.47
CA ALA A 50 -11.44 -14.06 19.34
C ALA A 50 -11.95 -14.13 17.89
N LEU A 51 -12.30 -12.98 17.29
CA LEU A 51 -12.82 -12.91 15.92
C LEU A 51 -11.82 -13.45 14.90
N ILE A 52 -10.54 -13.06 14.99
CA ILE A 52 -9.51 -13.53 14.06
C ILE A 52 -9.28 -15.04 14.19
N ILE A 53 -9.23 -15.56 15.41
CA ILE A 53 -8.93 -16.98 15.65
C ILE A 53 -10.13 -17.86 15.30
N GLU A 54 -11.35 -17.40 15.57
CA GLU A 54 -12.58 -18.06 15.15
C GLU A 54 -12.65 -18.15 13.62
N GLU A 55 -12.38 -17.04 12.92
CA GLU A 55 -12.34 -17.03 11.46
C GLU A 55 -11.22 -17.93 10.91
N TYR A 56 -10.02 -17.90 11.51
CA TYR A 56 -8.92 -18.77 11.08
C TYR A 56 -9.31 -20.26 11.16
N ARG A 57 -9.98 -20.66 12.23
CA ARG A 57 -10.51 -22.03 12.38
C ARG A 57 -11.64 -22.31 11.40
N ALA A 58 -12.54 -21.34 11.18
CA ALA A 58 -13.66 -21.48 10.24
C ALA A 58 -13.19 -21.65 8.78
N GLN A 59 -12.06 -21.04 8.42
CA GLN A 59 -11.39 -21.21 7.14
C GLN A 59 -10.59 -22.52 7.04
N GLY A 60 -10.62 -23.38 8.06
CA GLY A 60 -9.91 -24.66 8.10
C GLY A 60 -8.46 -24.57 8.56
N GLY A 61 -8.04 -23.45 9.16
CA GLY A 61 -6.69 -23.28 9.68
C GLY A 61 -6.39 -24.17 10.88
N ASP A 62 -5.45 -25.11 10.72
CA ASP A 62 -5.04 -26.09 11.73
C ASP A 62 -3.52 -26.10 12.01
N GLU A 63 -2.72 -25.50 11.14
CA GLU A 63 -1.26 -25.41 11.28
C GLU A 63 -0.80 -24.66 12.55
N ILE A 64 -1.58 -23.67 12.99
CA ILE A 64 -1.30 -22.89 14.20
C ILE A 64 -2.18 -23.36 15.36
N ALA A 65 -1.58 -24.12 16.28
CA ALA A 65 -2.28 -24.58 17.48
C ALA A 65 -2.52 -23.44 18.51
N PHE A 66 -3.72 -22.88 18.58
CA PHE A 66 -4.10 -21.91 19.61
C PHE A 66 -4.56 -22.59 20.91
N PRO A 67 -4.15 -22.11 22.11
CA PRO A 67 -4.68 -22.60 23.40
C PRO A 67 -6.20 -22.35 23.51
N ASP A 68 -6.89 -23.03 24.43
CA ASP A 68 -8.33 -22.78 24.66
C ASP A 68 -8.60 -21.49 25.43
N ASP A 69 -7.67 -21.10 26.30
CA ASP A 69 -7.79 -19.88 27.12
C ASP A 69 -7.65 -18.60 26.27
N LEU A 70 -8.65 -17.72 26.36
CA LEU A 70 -8.73 -16.48 25.58
C LEU A 70 -7.54 -15.55 25.83
N SER A 71 -7.08 -15.43 27.09
CA SER A 71 -5.94 -14.58 27.43
C SER A 71 -4.65 -15.08 26.75
N ARG A 72 -4.43 -16.40 26.74
CA ARG A 72 -3.29 -17.03 26.06
C ARG A 72 -3.42 -16.99 24.54
N GLN A 73 -4.62 -17.09 23.98
CA GLN A 73 -4.89 -16.89 22.56
C GLN A 73 -4.46 -15.49 22.12
N ARG A 74 -4.98 -14.45 22.81
CA ARG A 74 -4.61 -13.05 22.59
C ARG A 74 -3.11 -12.85 22.69
N GLN A 75 -2.48 -13.29 23.79
CA GLN A 75 -1.03 -13.14 23.97
C GLN A 75 -0.23 -13.78 22.84
N LYS A 76 -0.66 -14.96 22.37
CA LYS A 76 0.00 -15.68 21.28
C LYS A 76 -0.14 -14.94 19.95
N LEU A 77 -1.35 -14.49 19.60
CA LEU A 77 -1.61 -13.72 18.39
C LEU A 77 -0.76 -12.44 18.35
N PHE A 78 -0.85 -11.61 19.40
CA PHE A 78 -0.09 -10.36 19.43
C PHE A 78 1.43 -10.58 19.49
N ARG A 79 1.90 -11.68 20.07
CA ARG A 79 3.32 -12.04 19.98
C ARG A 79 3.78 -12.33 18.54
N PHE A 80 2.92 -12.96 17.72
CA PHE A 80 3.22 -13.15 16.31
C PHE A 80 3.22 -11.82 15.55
N LEU A 81 2.21 -10.99 15.78
CA LEU A 81 2.07 -9.67 15.13
C LEU A 81 3.22 -8.74 15.49
N ASP A 82 3.59 -8.63 16.77
CA ASP A 82 4.65 -7.71 17.20
C ASP A 82 6.04 -8.15 16.74
N ASN A 83 6.26 -9.47 16.68
CA ASN A 83 7.50 -10.09 16.20
C ASN A 83 8.79 -9.39 16.69
N HIS A 84 8.88 -9.08 17.99
CA HIS A 84 9.97 -8.30 18.59
C HIS A 84 11.39 -8.79 18.27
N PHE A 85 11.55 -10.08 17.94
CA PHE A 85 12.83 -10.70 17.61
C PHE A 85 13.03 -10.95 16.10
N ASN A 86 12.18 -10.36 15.26
CA ASN A 86 12.22 -10.50 13.80
C ASN A 86 12.31 -11.96 13.31
N SER A 87 11.47 -12.83 13.88
CA SER A 87 11.42 -14.25 13.54
C SER A 87 10.65 -14.50 12.25
N GLU A 88 11.29 -15.16 11.27
CA GLU A 88 10.63 -15.60 10.03
C GLU A 88 9.44 -16.53 10.30
N ARG A 89 9.54 -17.40 11.31
CA ARG A 89 8.41 -18.26 11.72
C ARG A 89 7.19 -17.44 12.14
N TYR A 90 7.38 -16.30 12.80
CA TYR A 90 6.25 -15.44 13.18
C TYR A 90 5.70 -14.68 11.97
N ARG A 91 6.55 -14.29 11.01
CA ARG A 91 6.08 -13.76 9.72
C ARG A 91 5.24 -14.77 8.96
N GLU A 92 5.68 -16.03 8.94
CA GLU A 92 4.92 -17.12 8.31
C GLU A 92 3.58 -17.36 9.02
N ASN A 93 3.56 -17.41 10.35
CA ASN A 93 2.31 -17.53 11.10
C ASN A 93 1.35 -16.37 10.76
N VAL A 94 1.85 -15.12 10.68
CA VAL A 94 1.02 -13.97 10.29
C VAL A 94 0.54 -14.09 8.84
N ARG A 95 1.39 -14.57 7.91
CA ARG A 95 1.01 -14.83 6.51
C ARG A 95 -0.14 -15.85 6.43
N GLN A 96 -0.07 -16.95 7.17
CA GLN A 96 -1.14 -17.95 7.24
C GLN A 96 -2.42 -17.40 7.85
N MET A 97 -2.31 -16.51 8.83
CA MET A 97 -3.48 -15.87 9.46
C MET A 97 -4.05 -14.71 8.63
N THR A 98 -3.31 -14.20 7.63
CA THR A 98 -3.70 -13.02 6.86
C THR A 98 -5.07 -13.18 6.19
N PRO A 99 -5.42 -14.30 5.53
CA PRO A 99 -6.76 -14.49 4.95
C PRO A 99 -7.89 -14.33 5.98
N ALA A 100 -7.73 -14.90 7.18
CA ALA A 100 -8.69 -14.76 8.27
C ALA A 100 -8.76 -13.32 8.79
N ILE A 101 -7.62 -12.68 9.00
CA ILE A 101 -7.54 -11.27 9.42
C ILE A 101 -8.29 -10.39 8.41
N LEU A 102 -8.03 -10.54 7.12
CA LEU A 102 -8.67 -9.72 6.07
C LEU A 102 -10.18 -9.95 5.98
N ALA A 103 -10.65 -11.18 6.24
CA ALA A 103 -12.07 -11.50 6.22
C ALA A 103 -12.85 -10.77 7.32
N VAL A 104 -12.30 -10.69 8.54
CA VAL A 104 -12.98 -10.05 9.68
C VAL A 104 -12.59 -8.58 9.92
N LEU A 105 -11.52 -8.08 9.29
CA LEU A 105 -11.04 -6.71 9.50
C LEU A 105 -12.10 -5.68 9.06
N PRO A 106 -12.59 -4.82 9.97
CA PRO A 106 -13.54 -3.76 9.62
C PRO A 106 -12.98 -2.78 8.59
N LEU A 107 -13.86 -2.28 7.70
CA LEU A 107 -13.47 -1.42 6.57
C LEU A 107 -12.68 -0.18 7.00
N GLU A 108 -13.04 0.42 8.14
CA GLU A 108 -12.37 1.61 8.70
C GLU A 108 -10.89 1.40 9.06
N PHE A 109 -10.44 0.16 9.27
CA PHE A 109 -9.04 -0.15 9.56
C PHE A 109 -8.26 -0.64 8.33
N ARG A 110 -8.93 -0.92 7.20
CA ARG A 110 -8.30 -1.44 5.97
C ARG A 110 -7.43 -0.42 5.26
N ASN A 111 -7.61 0.87 5.53
CA ASN A 111 -6.79 1.94 4.93
C ASN A 111 -5.28 1.74 5.17
N ARG A 112 -4.90 1.09 6.28
CA ARG A 112 -3.50 0.78 6.61
C ARG A 112 -2.88 -0.34 5.78
N LEU A 113 -3.72 -1.14 5.12
CA LEU A 113 -3.28 -2.22 4.24
C LEU A 113 -3.14 -1.75 2.79
N LEU A 114 -3.55 -0.52 2.51
CA LEU A 114 -3.41 0.05 1.19
C LEU A 114 -1.96 0.54 1.01
N PRO A 115 -1.32 0.26 -0.14
CA PRO A 115 0.01 0.79 -0.44
C PRO A 115 0.07 2.31 -0.30
N GLU A 116 1.23 2.90 -0.01
CA GLU A 116 1.38 4.37 0.08
C GLU A 116 0.80 5.11 -1.15
N ASP A 117 0.88 4.51 -2.33
CA ASP A 117 0.31 5.05 -3.58
C ASP A 117 -0.93 4.28 -4.06
N ASN A 118 -1.94 4.21 -3.20
CA ASN A 118 -3.24 3.61 -3.51
C ASN A 118 -4.27 4.64 -4.05
N VAL A 119 -5.41 4.17 -4.56
CA VAL A 119 -6.47 5.02 -5.11
C VAL A 119 -7.02 6.05 -4.09
N MET A 120 -7.17 5.67 -2.81
CA MET A 120 -7.62 6.59 -1.77
C MET A 120 -6.58 7.68 -1.48
N ALA A 121 -5.29 7.33 -1.46
CA ALA A 121 -4.21 8.31 -1.32
C ALA A 121 -4.18 9.31 -2.48
N ARG A 122 -4.38 8.83 -3.72
CA ARG A 122 -4.51 9.69 -4.92
C ARG A 122 -5.73 10.60 -4.83
N LEU A 123 -6.89 10.06 -4.43
CA LEU A 123 -8.12 10.84 -4.25
C LEU A 123 -7.99 11.90 -3.14
N ALA A 124 -7.30 11.58 -2.04
CA ALA A 124 -7.05 12.53 -0.96
C ALA A 124 -6.14 13.69 -1.41
N ARG A 125 -5.08 13.40 -2.18
CA ARG A 125 -4.24 14.43 -2.80
C ARG A 125 -5.04 15.29 -3.78
N LEU A 126 -5.83 14.67 -4.66
CA LEU A 126 -6.73 15.39 -5.56
C LEU A 126 -7.65 16.36 -4.79
N GLU A 127 -8.32 15.89 -3.76
CA GLU A 127 -9.27 16.72 -3.00
C GLU A 127 -8.56 17.89 -2.30
N LYS A 128 -7.36 17.65 -1.75
CA LYS A 128 -6.53 18.70 -1.15
C LYS A 128 -6.15 19.77 -2.18
N GLU A 129 -5.47 19.38 -3.26
CA GLU A 129 -4.92 20.34 -4.22
C GLU A 129 -6.04 21.09 -4.97
N THR A 130 -7.14 20.42 -5.31
CA THR A 130 -8.30 21.10 -5.93
C THR A 130 -9.02 22.03 -4.96
N SER A 131 -9.02 21.74 -3.66
CA SER A 131 -9.55 22.64 -2.63
C SER A 131 -8.67 23.87 -2.45
N GLU A 132 -7.34 23.70 -2.43
CA GLU A 132 -6.37 24.81 -2.38
C GLU A 132 -6.52 25.72 -3.62
N ALA A 133 -6.70 25.13 -4.81
CA ALA A 133 -6.99 25.86 -6.04
C ALA A 133 -8.31 26.66 -5.97
N LYS A 134 -9.40 26.05 -5.46
CA LYS A 134 -10.69 26.75 -5.26
C LYS A 134 -10.53 27.94 -4.32
N ILE A 135 -9.80 27.77 -3.21
CA ILE A 135 -9.53 28.84 -2.24
C ILE A 135 -8.71 29.96 -2.87
N ALA A 136 -7.65 29.64 -3.61
CA ALA A 136 -6.80 30.65 -4.26
C ALA A 136 -7.59 31.50 -5.26
N VAL A 137 -8.52 30.89 -6.00
CA VAL A 137 -9.42 31.62 -6.90
C VAL A 137 -10.42 32.46 -6.12
N ALA A 138 -11.12 31.87 -5.14
CA ALA A 138 -12.15 32.54 -4.35
C ALA A 138 -11.62 33.74 -3.56
N MET A 139 -10.40 33.65 -3.04
CA MET A 139 -9.73 34.72 -2.28
C MET A 139 -9.02 35.74 -3.18
N ASN A 140 -9.13 35.60 -4.51
CA ASN A 140 -8.41 36.40 -5.49
C ASN A 140 -6.91 36.53 -5.17
N ALA A 141 -6.27 35.39 -4.88
CA ALA A 141 -4.85 35.34 -4.57
C ALA A 141 -3.99 35.94 -5.72
N PRO A 142 -2.73 36.35 -5.45
CA PRO A 142 -1.81 36.83 -6.47
C PRO A 142 -1.68 35.86 -7.65
N ARG A 143 -1.44 36.39 -8.85
CA ARG A 143 -1.43 35.60 -10.10
C ARG A 143 -0.51 34.38 -10.05
N HIS A 144 0.69 34.52 -9.48
CA HIS A 144 1.64 33.41 -9.37
C HIS A 144 1.14 32.30 -8.44
N GLN A 145 0.43 32.65 -7.37
CA GLN A 145 -0.17 31.68 -6.46
C GLN A 145 -1.33 30.95 -7.13
N LYS A 146 -2.24 31.67 -7.80
CA LYS A 146 -3.32 31.02 -8.57
C LYS A 146 -2.76 30.06 -9.62
N LEU A 147 -1.70 30.43 -10.32
CA LEU A 147 -1.06 29.56 -11.31
C LEU A 147 -0.50 28.28 -10.67
N LYS A 148 0.19 28.39 -9.52
CA LYS A 148 0.70 27.23 -8.77
C LYS A 148 -0.45 26.29 -8.38
N GLU A 149 -1.41 26.78 -7.59
CA GLU A 149 -2.46 25.92 -7.02
C GLU A 149 -3.34 25.29 -8.12
N LEU A 150 -3.68 26.05 -9.18
CA LEU A 150 -4.43 25.48 -10.31
C LEU A 150 -3.62 24.41 -11.06
N SER A 151 -2.31 24.60 -11.20
CA SER A 151 -1.45 23.61 -11.87
C SER A 151 -1.33 22.32 -11.05
N GLU A 152 -1.15 22.44 -9.73
CA GLU A 152 -1.10 21.28 -8.82
C GLU A 152 -2.44 20.51 -8.81
N GLY A 153 -3.57 21.23 -8.77
CA GLY A 153 -4.90 20.62 -8.89
C GLY A 153 -5.12 19.88 -10.22
N ILE A 154 -4.67 20.45 -11.35
CA ILE A 154 -4.73 19.78 -12.66
C ILE A 154 -3.85 18.53 -12.68
N VAL A 155 -2.63 18.60 -12.15
CA VAL A 155 -1.70 17.46 -12.10
C VAL A 155 -2.30 16.31 -11.31
N GLU A 156 -2.89 16.56 -10.14
CA GLU A 156 -3.50 15.50 -9.34
C GLU A 156 -4.77 14.91 -9.99
N MET A 157 -5.53 15.67 -10.80
CA MET A 157 -6.64 15.12 -11.59
C MET A 157 -6.18 14.01 -12.54
N PHE A 158 -5.04 14.18 -13.21
CA PHE A 158 -4.49 13.14 -14.09
C PHE A 158 -3.93 11.94 -13.34
N ARG A 159 -3.50 12.12 -12.08
CA ARG A 159 -2.86 11.08 -11.27
C ARG A 159 -3.83 10.15 -10.56
N VAL A 160 -5.13 10.46 -10.53
CA VAL A 160 -6.16 9.57 -9.93
C VAL A 160 -6.13 8.19 -10.59
N ASP A 161 -6.04 8.17 -11.92
CA ASP A 161 -5.84 6.95 -12.70
C ASP A 161 -4.67 7.15 -13.69
N PRO A 162 -3.45 6.71 -13.33
CA PRO A 162 -2.27 6.84 -14.17
C PRO A 162 -2.40 6.18 -15.55
N GLY A 163 -3.23 5.15 -15.67
CA GLY A 163 -3.48 4.47 -16.94
C GLY A 163 -4.21 5.36 -17.95
N LEU A 164 -4.92 6.39 -17.47
CA LEU A 164 -5.68 7.32 -18.30
C LEU A 164 -4.96 8.65 -18.55
N THR A 165 -3.81 8.89 -17.94
CA THR A 165 -3.09 10.19 -18.04
C THR A 165 -2.81 10.57 -19.50
N GLY A 166 -2.26 9.68 -20.31
CA GLY A 166 -1.94 9.94 -21.72
C GLY A 166 -3.19 10.31 -22.54
N PRO A 167 -4.21 9.43 -22.60
CA PRO A 167 -5.46 9.72 -23.29
C PRO A 167 -6.14 11.02 -22.84
N LEU A 168 -6.17 11.30 -21.54
CA LEU A 168 -6.77 12.53 -21.02
C LEU A 168 -5.98 13.79 -21.43
N MET A 169 -4.65 13.74 -21.45
CA MET A 169 -3.81 14.85 -21.90
C MET A 169 -4.05 15.17 -23.37
N GLU A 170 -4.12 14.14 -24.24
CA GLU A 170 -4.47 14.30 -25.66
C GLU A 170 -5.85 14.94 -25.83
N MET A 171 -6.85 14.47 -25.08
CA MET A 171 -8.20 15.04 -25.11
C MET A 171 -8.21 16.52 -24.70
N VAL A 172 -7.52 16.89 -23.63
CA VAL A 172 -7.43 18.29 -23.17
C VAL A 172 -6.72 19.16 -24.20
N GLN A 173 -5.62 18.68 -24.78
CA GLN A 173 -4.87 19.39 -25.82
C GLN A 173 -5.75 19.68 -27.05
N MET A 174 -6.52 18.68 -27.51
CA MET A 174 -7.49 18.85 -28.59
C MET A 174 -8.60 19.85 -28.23
N MET A 175 -9.17 19.76 -27.02
CA MET A 175 -10.24 20.66 -26.58
C MET A 175 -9.80 22.12 -26.45
N LEU A 176 -8.54 22.37 -26.08
CA LEU A 176 -7.98 23.72 -25.94
C LEU A 176 -7.41 24.29 -27.25
N GLY A 177 -7.53 23.57 -28.37
CA GLY A 177 -7.08 24.03 -29.69
C GLY A 177 -5.56 24.12 -29.83
N ALA A 178 -4.81 23.41 -28.99
CA ALA A 178 -3.36 23.32 -29.10
C ALA A 178 -3.00 22.19 -30.08
N ILE A 179 -3.12 22.47 -31.38
CA ILE A 179 -2.63 21.59 -32.46
C ILE A 179 -1.16 21.93 -32.74
#